data_AF-A0A3M8BW19-F1
#
_entry.id   AF-A0A3M8BW19-F1
#
_cell.length_a   1.000
_cell.length_b   1.000
_cell.length_c   1.000
_cell.angle_alpha   90.00
_cell.angle_beta   90.00
_cell.angle_gamma   90.00
#
_symmetry.space_group_name_H-M   'P 1'
#
loop_
_entity.id
_entity.type
_entity.pdbx_description
1 polymer ?
#
loop_
_entity_poly.entity_id
_entity_poly.type
_entity_poly.pdbx_seq_one_letter_code
_entity_poly.pdbx_strand_id
1 'polypeptide(L)'
;MPHTPLSEYYYNHSVTGFLSRVTISLLGGNKRERPKKILLGFLVLLCFVIVSGGISIFQMKQMGNKAEEIQDNWLPSVAILGEMNGQATNMPRLLNRLGLESDTTIMNEVEQEALRTLERIDQLLVDYEKLITEESTLEHQYFEDYKKSWEAYKNDVPAILSIAKESNTSLLSLQIP
;
A
#
# COMPACT_ATOMS: atom_id res chain seq x y z
N MET A 1 -64.61 -51.74 80.84
CA MET A 1 -64.27 -50.50 80.09
C MET A 1 -62.77 -50.53 79.85
N PRO A 2 -62.28 -50.54 78.59
CA PRO A 2 -60.85 -50.67 78.34
C PRO A 2 -60.18 -49.30 78.44
N HIS A 3 -59.14 -49.20 79.27
CA HIS A 3 -58.23 -48.05 79.30
C HIS A 3 -56.97 -48.44 78.52
N THR A 4 -56.87 -47.97 77.28
CA THR A 4 -55.67 -48.06 76.44
C THR A 4 -54.58 -47.12 76.98
N PRO A 5 -53.33 -47.58 77.13
CA PRO A 5 -52.24 -46.74 77.63
C PRO A 5 -51.76 -45.73 76.57
N LEU A 6 -51.56 -44.49 76.99
CA LEU A 6 -51.20 -43.31 76.18
C LEU A 6 -49.80 -43.33 75.56
N SER A 7 -49.07 -44.46 75.60
CA SER A 7 -47.69 -44.56 75.10
C SER A 7 -47.58 -44.78 73.59
N GLU A 8 -48.67 -45.18 72.92
CA GLU A 8 -48.66 -45.54 71.50
C GLU A 8 -48.90 -44.35 70.54
N TYR A 9 -49.39 -43.22 71.06
CA TYR A 9 -49.72 -42.04 70.25
C TYR A 9 -48.49 -41.18 69.90
N TYR A 10 -47.42 -41.24 70.71
CA TYR A 10 -46.21 -40.42 70.51
C TYR A 10 -45.15 -41.06 69.59
N TYR A 11 -45.22 -42.38 69.34
CA TYR A 11 -44.24 -43.07 68.49
C TYR A 11 -44.55 -42.95 66.99
N ASN A 12 -45.84 -42.79 66.63
CA ASN A 12 -46.27 -42.80 65.23
C ASN A 12 -46.04 -41.45 64.52
N HIS A 13 -46.02 -40.32 65.26
CA HIS A 13 -45.95 -38.99 64.65
C HIS A 13 -44.55 -38.55 64.20
N SER A 14 -43.49 -39.10 64.82
CA SER A 14 -42.09 -38.78 64.49
C SER A 14 -41.62 -39.50 63.21
N VAL A 15 -42.02 -40.76 63.03
CA VAL A 15 -41.64 -41.60 61.89
C VAL A 15 -42.34 -41.15 60.61
N THR A 16 -43.62 -40.77 60.69
CA THR A 16 -44.38 -40.24 59.53
C THR A 16 -43.86 -38.88 59.06
N GLY A 17 -43.42 -38.00 59.96
CA GLY A 17 -42.81 -36.73 59.60
C GLY A 17 -41.44 -36.88 58.92
N PHE A 18 -40.63 -37.85 59.36
CA PHE A 18 -39.32 -38.12 58.78
C PHE A 18 -39.44 -38.72 57.36
N LEU A 19 -40.33 -39.69 57.17
CA LEU A 19 -40.55 -40.32 55.85
C LEU A 19 -41.16 -39.33 54.84
N SER A 20 -42.03 -38.41 55.29
CA SER A 20 -42.57 -37.32 54.45
C SER A 20 -41.48 -36.36 53.98
N ARG A 21 -40.54 -35.97 54.87
CA ARG A 21 -39.42 -35.10 54.49
C ARG A 21 -38.43 -35.78 53.55
N VAL A 22 -38.17 -37.08 53.73
CA VAL A 22 -37.31 -37.87 52.83
C VAL A 22 -37.95 -38.03 51.45
N THR A 23 -39.26 -38.26 51.36
CA THR A 23 -39.96 -38.33 50.07
C THR A 23 -40.05 -36.97 49.37
N ILE A 24 -40.29 -35.87 50.09
CA ILE A 24 -40.26 -34.51 49.52
C ILE A 24 -38.85 -34.16 49.00
N SER A 25 -37.79 -34.59 49.70
CA SER A 25 -36.41 -34.36 49.24
C SER A 25 -36.01 -35.22 48.02
N LEU A 26 -36.64 -36.38 47.82
CA LEU A 26 -36.38 -37.28 46.67
C LEU A 26 -37.25 -36.94 45.44
N LEU A 27 -38.43 -36.33 45.65
CA LEU A 27 -39.31 -35.82 44.58
C LEU A 27 -39.01 -34.37 44.18
N GLY A 28 -38.17 -33.67 44.94
CA GLY A 28 -37.58 -32.38 44.58
C GLY A 28 -36.53 -32.53 43.48
N GLY A 29 -36.97 -32.99 42.29
CA GLY A 29 -36.17 -32.98 41.09
C GLY A 29 -35.60 -31.57 40.90
N ASN A 30 -34.28 -31.46 41.00
CA ASN A 30 -33.54 -30.27 40.65
C ASN A 30 -34.00 -29.85 39.26
N LYS A 31 -34.80 -28.78 39.19
CA LYS A 31 -35.31 -28.22 37.94
C LYS A 31 -34.07 -27.64 37.25
N ARG A 32 -33.35 -28.50 36.52
CA ARG A 32 -32.20 -28.15 35.70
C ARG A 32 -32.73 -27.21 34.61
N GLU A 33 -32.78 -25.92 34.92
CA GLU A 33 -33.16 -24.84 34.02
C GLU A 33 -32.09 -24.69 32.91
N ARG A 34 -32.16 -25.66 31.99
CA ARG A 34 -31.83 -25.69 30.56
C ARG A 34 -30.37 -25.44 30.14
N PRO A 35 -29.69 -26.44 29.52
CA PRO A 35 -28.37 -26.26 28.89
C PRO A 35 -28.35 -25.19 27.77
N LYS A 36 -29.54 -24.71 27.38
CA LYS A 36 -29.78 -23.65 26.39
C LYS A 36 -29.10 -22.32 26.74
N LYS A 37 -28.91 -21.99 28.03
CA LYS A 37 -28.27 -20.72 28.46
C LYS A 37 -26.76 -20.72 28.20
N ILE A 38 -26.09 -21.85 28.47
CA ILE A 38 -24.66 -22.03 28.20
C ILE A 38 -24.41 -22.14 26.69
N LEU A 39 -25.29 -22.86 25.99
CA LEU A 39 -25.24 -22.98 24.53
C LEU A 39 -25.40 -21.61 23.83
N LEU A 40 -26.27 -20.74 24.35
CA LEU A 40 -26.45 -19.40 23.81
C LEU A 40 -25.19 -18.53 23.99
N GLY A 41 -24.55 -18.59 25.16
CA GLY A 41 -23.28 -17.89 25.40
C GLY A 41 -22.16 -18.37 24.47
N PHE A 42 -22.07 -19.68 24.26
CA PHE A 42 -21.11 -20.27 23.31
C PHE A 42 -21.37 -19.83 21.87
N LEU A 43 -22.63 -19.77 21.45
CA LEU A 43 -23.02 -19.33 20.10
C LEU A 43 -22.70 -17.84 19.87
N VAL A 44 -22.90 -17.00 20.88
CA VAL A 44 -22.52 -15.58 20.81
C VAL A 44 -21.01 -15.42 20.68
N LEU A 45 -20.23 -16.17 21.47
CA LEU A 45 -18.77 -16.15 21.37
C LEU A 45 -18.29 -16.61 20.00
N LEU A 46 -18.89 -17.68 19.46
CA LEU A 46 -18.59 -18.20 18.14
C LEU A 46 -18.90 -17.18 17.03
N CYS A 47 -20.05 -16.51 17.11
CA CYS A 47 -20.39 -15.40 16.20
C CYS A 47 -19.37 -14.27 16.28
N PHE A 48 -18.92 -13.90 17.49
CA PHE A 48 -17.94 -12.85 17.66
C PHE A 48 -16.60 -13.20 17.00
N VAL A 49 -16.15 -14.46 17.10
CA VAL A 49 -14.94 -14.96 16.44
C VAL A 49 -15.08 -14.97 14.92
N ILE A 50 -16.26 -15.35 14.39
CA ILE A 50 -16.52 -15.36 12.94
C ILE A 50 -16.51 -13.93 12.40
N VAL A 51 -17.16 -12.99 13.10
CA VAL A 51 -17.20 -11.58 12.72
C VAL A 51 -15.80 -10.96 12.79
N SER A 52 -15.05 -11.20 13.86
CA SER A 52 -13.68 -10.68 13.99
C SER A 52 -12.74 -11.27 12.93
N GLY A 53 -12.81 -12.58 12.69
CA GLY A 53 -12.06 -13.24 11.63
C GLY A 53 -12.43 -12.73 10.23
N GLY A 54 -13.72 -12.52 9.97
CA GLY A 54 -14.21 -11.94 8.71
C GLY A 54 -13.72 -10.50 8.50
N ILE A 55 -13.75 -9.68 9.56
CA ILE A 55 -13.21 -8.32 9.55
C ILE A 55 -11.69 -8.34 9.28
N SER A 56 -10.94 -9.24 9.90
CA SER A 56 -9.49 -9.38 9.65
C SER A 56 -9.18 -9.77 8.20
N ILE A 57 -9.90 -10.74 7.63
CA ILE A 57 -9.73 -11.13 6.23
C ILE A 57 -10.11 -9.98 5.28
N PHE A 58 -11.17 -9.25 5.59
CA PHE A 58 -11.61 -8.08 4.82
C PHE A 58 -10.57 -6.94 4.85
N GLN A 59 -9.98 -6.67 6.02
CA GLN A 59 -8.89 -5.71 6.16
C GLN A 59 -7.61 -6.16 5.46
N MET A 60 -7.26 -7.45 5.52
CA MET A 60 -6.12 -8.00 4.77
C MET A 60 -6.32 -7.91 3.25
N LYS A 61 -7.55 -8.09 2.75
CA LYS A 61 -7.87 -7.86 1.33
C LYS A 61 -7.72 -6.39 0.95
N GLN A 62 -8.18 -5.46 1.78
CA GLN A 62 -7.95 -4.02 1.54
C GLN A 62 -6.46 -3.66 1.59
N MET A 63 -5.69 -4.27 2.49
CA MET A 63 -4.24 -4.09 2.54
C MET A 63 -3.55 -4.70 1.30
N GLY A 64 -4.05 -5.82 0.78
CA GLY A 64 -3.61 -6.39 -0.49
C GLY A 64 -3.84 -5.44 -1.66
N ASN A 65 -5.03 -4.82 -1.75
CA ASN A 65 -5.33 -3.83 -2.79
C ASN A 65 -4.46 -2.56 -2.65
N LYS A 66 -4.16 -2.11 -1.41
CA LYS A 66 -3.23 -0.99 -1.17
C LYS A 66 -1.77 -1.37 -1.46
N ALA A 67 -1.39 -2.62 -1.28
CA ALA A 67 -0.06 -3.11 -1.63
C ALA A 67 0.12 -3.26 -3.15
N GLU A 68 -0.95 -3.60 -3.88
CA GLU A 68 -0.98 -3.64 -5.34
C GLU A 68 -0.80 -2.23 -5.94
N GLU A 69 -1.43 -1.20 -5.37
CA GLU A 69 -1.23 0.20 -5.75
C GLU A 69 0.21 0.71 -5.48
N ILE A 70 0.82 0.30 -4.36
CA ILE A 70 2.23 0.60 -4.03
C ILE A 70 3.20 -0.12 -4.97
N GLN A 71 2.90 -1.36 -5.34
CA GLN A 71 3.78 -2.18 -6.16
C GLN A 71 3.71 -1.81 -7.65
N ASP A 72 2.51 -1.56 -8.17
CA ASP A 72 2.31 -1.34 -9.60
C ASP A 72 2.56 0.10 -10.03
N ASN A 73 2.52 1.06 -9.09
CA ASN A 73 2.70 2.47 -9.39
C ASN A 73 4.01 3.07 -8.85
N TRP A 74 4.41 2.81 -7.60
CA TRP A 74 5.53 3.54 -6.99
C TRP A 74 6.90 3.05 -7.45
N LEU A 75 7.08 1.73 -7.62
CA LEU A 75 8.37 1.20 -8.08
C LEU A 75 8.69 1.60 -9.53
N PRO A 76 7.74 1.51 -10.49
CA PRO A 76 7.96 2.03 -11.85
C PRO A 76 8.15 3.55 -11.88
N SER A 77 7.38 4.31 -11.09
CA SER A 77 7.52 5.77 -11.00
C SER A 77 8.91 6.20 -10.54
N VAL A 78 9.43 5.60 -9.46
CA VAL A 78 10.78 5.93 -8.98
C VAL A 78 11.86 5.51 -9.98
N ALA A 79 11.69 4.39 -10.68
CA ALA A 79 12.63 3.98 -11.73
C ALA A 79 12.66 4.98 -12.90
N ILE A 80 11.49 5.42 -13.37
CA ILE A 80 11.36 6.42 -14.45
C ILE A 80 11.95 7.77 -14.02
N LEU A 81 11.65 8.23 -12.80
CA LEU A 81 12.24 9.45 -12.23
C LEU A 81 13.77 9.35 -12.14
N GLY A 82 14.29 8.19 -11.71
CA GLY A 82 15.72 7.94 -11.63
C GLY A 82 16.41 7.99 -12.99
N GLU A 83 15.80 7.37 -14.01
CA GLU A 83 16.31 7.43 -15.39
C GLU A 83 16.25 8.86 -15.93
N MET A 84 15.13 9.57 -15.73
CA MET A 84 14.95 10.95 -16.17
C MET A 84 16.00 11.88 -15.56
N ASN A 85 16.29 11.74 -14.26
CA ASN A 85 17.36 12.48 -13.60
C ASN A 85 18.75 12.16 -14.19
N GLY A 86 19.00 10.89 -14.51
CA GLY A 86 20.23 10.44 -15.17
C GLY A 86 20.40 11.07 -16.56
N GLN A 87 19.35 11.03 -17.39
CA GLN A 87 19.37 11.62 -18.73
C GLN A 87 19.47 13.15 -18.68
N ALA A 88 18.77 13.80 -17.76
CA ALA A 88 18.84 15.26 -17.57
C ALA A 88 20.25 15.72 -17.17
N THR A 89 20.96 14.93 -16.36
CA THR A 89 22.37 15.19 -16.03
C THR A 89 23.31 14.87 -17.20
N ASN A 90 22.95 13.89 -18.03
CA ASN A 90 23.72 13.52 -19.20
C ASN A 90 23.75 14.62 -20.27
N MET A 91 22.66 15.36 -20.43
CA MET A 91 22.54 16.36 -21.48
C MET A 91 23.61 17.47 -21.39
N PRO A 92 23.79 18.20 -20.27
CA PRO A 92 24.86 19.18 -20.15
C PRO A 92 26.25 18.58 -20.38
N ARG A 93 26.48 17.32 -19.99
CA ARG A 93 27.75 16.63 -20.23
C ARG A 93 28.04 16.46 -21.72
N LEU A 94 27.03 16.07 -22.51
CA LEU A 94 27.14 15.92 -23.96
C LEU A 94 27.36 17.26 -24.67
N LEU A 95 26.60 18.29 -24.28
CA LEU A 95 26.75 19.64 -24.83
C LEU A 95 28.13 20.24 -24.54
N ASN A 96 28.66 20.05 -23.34
CA ASN A 96 30.03 20.49 -23.01
C ASN A 96 31.08 19.72 -23.81
N ARG A 97 30.90 18.41 -24.01
CA ARG A 97 31.81 17.60 -24.82
C ARG A 97 31.85 18.10 -26.28
N LEU A 98 30.69 18.46 -26.85
CA LEU A 98 30.60 19.05 -28.18
C LEU A 98 31.40 20.35 -28.33
N GLY A 99 31.43 21.18 -27.29
CA GLY A 99 32.19 22.44 -27.29
C GLY A 99 33.70 22.27 -27.15
N LEU A 100 34.19 21.09 -26.75
CA LEU A 100 35.62 20.80 -26.52
C LEU A 100 36.21 19.87 -27.59
N GLU A 101 35.38 19.13 -28.31
CA GLU A 101 35.81 18.16 -29.32
C GLU A 101 36.20 18.85 -30.63
N SER A 102 37.29 18.43 -31.26
CA SER A 102 37.75 18.99 -32.54
C SER A 102 37.57 18.04 -33.71
N ASP A 103 37.33 16.75 -33.46
CA ASP A 103 37.05 15.75 -34.49
C ASP A 103 35.57 15.82 -34.92
N THR A 104 35.34 16.14 -36.19
CA THR A 104 34.01 16.29 -36.77
C THR A 104 33.18 15.00 -36.77
N THR A 105 33.84 13.84 -36.78
CA THR A 105 33.17 12.53 -36.70
C THR A 105 32.62 12.32 -35.30
N ILE A 106 33.46 12.56 -34.28
CA ILE A 106 33.07 12.41 -32.87
C ILE A 106 32.00 13.44 -32.50
N MET A 107 32.09 14.68 -33.02
CA MET A 107 31.06 15.69 -32.82
C MET A 107 29.70 15.23 -33.33
N ASN A 108 29.63 14.69 -34.56
CA ASN A 108 28.36 14.19 -35.10
C ASN A 108 27.80 13.04 -34.24
N GLU A 109 28.65 12.15 -33.73
CA GLU A 109 28.21 11.08 -32.82
C GLU A 109 27.62 11.62 -31.51
N VAL A 110 28.29 12.60 -30.90
CA VAL A 110 27.86 13.21 -29.63
C VAL A 110 26.59 14.05 -29.83
N GLU A 111 26.45 14.74 -30.95
CA GLU A 111 25.21 15.45 -31.32
C GLU A 111 24.04 14.48 -31.47
N GLN A 112 24.24 13.37 -32.17
CA GLN A 112 23.23 12.32 -32.30
C GLN A 112 22.88 11.70 -30.95
N GLU A 113 23.86 11.54 -30.04
CA GLU A 113 23.62 11.10 -28.66
C GLU A 113 22.80 12.12 -27.86
N ALA A 114 23.06 13.42 -28.04
CA ALA A 114 22.30 14.49 -27.40
C ALA A 114 20.84 14.49 -27.91
N LEU A 115 20.61 14.39 -29.22
CA LEU A 115 19.26 14.30 -29.79
C LEU A 115 18.48 13.08 -29.28
N ARG A 116 19.13 11.91 -29.22
CA ARG A 116 18.51 10.71 -28.62
C ARG A 116 18.19 10.90 -27.14
N THR A 117 19.03 11.63 -26.40
CA THR A 117 18.80 11.95 -24.99
C THR A 117 17.57 12.86 -24.82
N LEU A 118 17.38 13.85 -25.70
CA LEU A 118 16.16 14.68 -25.72
C LEU A 118 14.91 13.83 -25.91
N GLU A 119 14.90 13.01 -26.96
CA GLU A 119 13.77 12.12 -27.28
C GLU A 119 13.47 11.14 -26.14
N ARG A 120 14.51 10.60 -25.50
CA ARG A 120 14.35 9.67 -24.37
C ARG A 120 13.69 10.34 -23.17
N ILE A 121 14.07 11.58 -22.86
CA ILE A 121 13.46 12.33 -21.75
C ILE A 121 12.00 12.66 -22.07
N ASP A 122 11.69 13.05 -23.31
CA ASP A 122 10.31 13.30 -23.75
C ASP A 122 9.43 12.03 -23.61
N GLN A 123 9.98 10.85 -23.92
CA GLN A 123 9.29 9.57 -23.68
C GLN A 123 9.11 9.27 -22.19
N LEU A 124 10.14 9.48 -21.37
CA LEU A 124 10.08 9.27 -19.92
C LEU A 124 9.03 10.17 -19.26
N LEU A 125 8.90 11.41 -19.72
CA LEU A 125 7.87 12.35 -19.26
C LEU A 125 6.47 11.80 -19.52
N VAL A 126 6.21 11.32 -20.74
CA VAL A 126 4.91 10.72 -21.12
C VAL A 126 4.62 9.45 -20.33
N ASP A 127 5.64 8.63 -20.07
CA ASP A 127 5.47 7.40 -19.30
C ASP A 127 5.26 7.67 -17.80
N TYR A 128 5.94 8.66 -17.25
CA TYR A 128 5.73 9.10 -15.87
C TYR A 128 4.33 9.70 -15.67
N GLU A 129 3.86 10.52 -16.63
CA GLU A 129 2.53 11.17 -16.57
C GLU A 129 1.39 10.16 -16.37
N LYS A 130 1.51 8.95 -16.95
CA LYS A 130 0.53 7.86 -16.80
C LYS A 130 0.50 7.23 -15.42
N LEU A 131 1.56 7.40 -14.63
CA LEU A 131 1.73 6.82 -13.31
C LEU A 131 1.43 7.82 -12.19
N ILE A 132 1.16 9.09 -12.50
CA ILE A 132 0.79 10.07 -11.47
C ILE A 132 -0.61 9.71 -10.97
N THR A 133 -0.74 9.46 -9.66
CA THR A 133 -2.04 9.20 -9.05
C THR A 133 -2.82 10.51 -8.90
N GLU A 134 -4.07 10.54 -9.39
CA GLU A 134 -5.01 11.68 -9.31
C GLU A 134 -5.23 12.23 -7.88
N GLU A 135 -4.92 11.44 -6.85
CA GLU A 135 -5.04 11.84 -5.44
C GLU A 135 -3.92 12.81 -4.99
N SER A 136 -2.82 12.92 -5.74
CA SER A 136 -1.62 13.68 -5.38
C SER A 136 -1.49 15.01 -6.14
N THR A 137 -2.22 16.03 -5.70
CA THR A 137 -2.20 17.37 -6.33
C THR A 137 -0.81 18.03 -6.36
N LEU A 138 0.02 17.78 -5.34
CA LEU A 138 1.40 18.28 -5.28
C LEU A 138 2.31 17.62 -6.32
N GLU A 139 2.14 16.32 -6.57
CA GLU A 139 2.93 15.60 -7.58
C GLU A 139 2.64 16.10 -8.98
N HIS A 140 1.36 16.31 -9.31
CA HIS A 140 0.96 16.96 -10.56
C HIS A 140 1.59 18.34 -10.71
N GLN A 141 1.61 19.15 -9.64
CA GLN A 141 2.24 20.47 -9.70
C GLN A 141 3.74 20.39 -9.99
N TYR A 142 4.48 19.54 -9.28
CA TYR A 142 5.92 19.37 -9.51
C TYR A 142 6.22 18.83 -10.91
N PHE A 143 5.39 17.91 -11.42
CA PHE A 143 5.53 17.38 -12.76
C PHE A 143 5.35 18.46 -13.82
N GLU A 144 4.29 19.27 -13.73
CA GLU A 144 4.04 20.38 -14.67
C GLU A 144 5.14 21.44 -14.62
N ASP A 145 5.62 21.79 -13.43
CA ASP A 145 6.75 22.72 -13.26
C ASP A 145 8.02 22.17 -13.93
N TYR A 146 8.32 20.88 -13.72
CA TYR A 146 9.46 20.21 -14.36
C TYR A 146 9.32 20.17 -15.89
N LYS A 147 8.14 19.77 -16.41
CA LYS A 147 7.84 19.72 -17.85
C LYS A 147 8.05 21.09 -18.49
N LYS A 148 7.58 22.16 -17.84
CA LYS A 148 7.79 23.53 -18.31
C LYS A 148 9.27 23.94 -18.33
N SER A 149 10.01 23.63 -17.26
CA SER A 149 11.46 23.91 -17.21
C SER A 149 12.23 23.11 -18.27
N TRP A 150 11.83 21.85 -18.50
CA TRP A 150 12.42 21.00 -19.53
C TRP A 150 12.19 21.52 -20.94
N GLU A 151 10.96 21.92 -21.26
CA GLU A 151 10.64 22.54 -22.55
C GLU A 151 11.41 23.84 -22.79
N ALA A 152 11.55 24.68 -21.75
CA ALA A 152 12.36 25.89 -21.84
C ALA A 152 13.83 25.55 -22.16
N TYR A 153 14.40 24.58 -21.45
CA TYR A 153 15.78 24.13 -21.69
C TYR A 153 15.96 23.51 -23.09
N LYS A 154 15.01 22.68 -23.54
CA LYS A 154 15.03 22.06 -24.88
C LYS A 154 15.06 23.11 -26.00
N ASN A 155 14.37 24.24 -25.82
CA ASN A 155 14.37 25.34 -26.78
C ASN A 155 15.74 26.04 -26.89
N ASP A 156 16.57 25.99 -25.85
CA ASP A 156 17.92 26.59 -25.86
C ASP A 156 18.96 25.66 -26.49
N VAL A 157 18.72 24.34 -26.49
CA VAL A 157 19.68 23.33 -27.01
C VAL A 157 20.12 23.58 -28.46
N PRO A 158 19.24 23.89 -29.43
CA PRO A 158 19.65 24.16 -30.82
C PRO A 158 20.65 25.31 -30.94
N ALA A 159 20.49 26.38 -30.15
CA ALA A 159 21.41 27.51 -30.15
C ALA A 159 22.77 27.13 -29.55
N ILE A 160 22.79 26.28 -28.52
CA ILE A 160 24.04 25.76 -27.94
C ILE A 160 24.78 24.87 -28.95
N LEU A 161 24.05 24.01 -29.69
CA LEU A 161 24.61 23.16 -30.72
C LEU A 161 25.22 23.96 -31.88
N SER A 162 24.60 25.06 -32.30
CA SER A 162 25.17 25.92 -33.35
C SER A 162 26.45 26.61 -32.89
N ILE A 163 26.48 27.14 -31.66
CA ILE A 163 27.67 27.79 -31.08
C ILE A 163 28.85 26.80 -30.99
N ALA A 164 28.60 25.56 -30.57
CA ALA A 164 29.63 24.53 -30.50
C ALA A 164 30.24 24.20 -31.88
N LYS A 165 29.41 24.15 -32.93
CA LYS A 165 29.87 23.94 -34.31
C LYS A 165 30.66 25.12 -34.87
N GLU A 166 30.19 26.35 -34.67
CA GLU A 166 30.83 27.57 -35.19
C GLU A 166 32.18 27.86 -34.51
N SER A 167 32.26 27.64 -33.20
CA SER A 167 33.49 27.83 -32.42
C SER A 167 34.62 26.95 -32.97
N ASN A 168 34.33 25.67 -33.26
CA ASN A 168 35.30 24.77 -33.86
C ASN A 168 35.63 25.10 -35.31
N THR A 169 34.65 25.54 -36.11
CA THR A 169 34.89 25.97 -37.49
C THR A 169 35.88 27.14 -37.53
N SER A 170 35.80 28.03 -36.54
CA SER A 170 36.73 29.15 -36.37
C SER A 170 38.13 28.69 -35.95
N LEU A 171 38.25 27.72 -35.03
CA LEU A 171 39.53 27.13 -34.63
C LEU A 171 40.22 26.37 -35.77
N LEU A 172 39.47 25.59 -36.55
CA LEU A 172 39.97 24.89 -37.73
C LEU A 172 40.48 25.87 -38.80
N SER A 173 39.84 27.03 -38.96
CA SER A 173 40.28 28.08 -39.89
C SER A 173 41.59 28.79 -39.49
N LEU A 174 41.97 28.72 -38.21
CA LEU A 174 43.23 29.26 -37.67
C LEU A 174 44.40 28.26 -37.76
N GLN A 175 44.14 27.00 -38.11
CA GLN A 175 45.14 25.93 -38.20
C GLN A 175 45.55 25.58 -39.63
N ILE A 176 45.08 26.30 -40.66
CA ILE A 176 45.50 26.10 -42.06
C ILE A 176 46.37 27.28 -42.51
N PRO A 177 47.69 27.09 -42.72
CA PRO A 177 48.53 28.01 -43.51
C PRO A 177 48.26 27.90 -45.02
#